data_AF-A0A4R9JRD9-F1
#
_entry.id   AF-A0A4R9JRD9-F1
#
_cell.length_a   1.000
_cell.length_b   1.000
_cell.length_c   1.000
_cell.angle_alpha   90.00
_cell.angle_beta   90.00
_cell.angle_gamma   90.00
#
_symmetry.space_group_name_H-M   'P 1'
#
loop_
_entity.id
_entity.type
_entity.pdbx_description
1 polymer ?
#
loop_
_entity_poly.entity_id
_entity_poly.type
_entity_poly.pdbx_seq_one_letter_code
_entity_poly.pdbx_strand_id
1 'polypeptide(L)'
;MHVRLPGMFQIKFISIFLLFLFMSQCRSLETKDPFFNSPSQENLSADFKINLVELGFYRKVGADWWGEDFYVANFEVTNLSKNFRFFNICDEKLPESYFEYSARKSNFGRHFETSPARFEKADFVSGFPDMKLLVEVSDPNNVANAMYAGKPVFPKVNGNVYAAAMTACHYGIPMSRDTDAGETTTGWIGQNGGKGTIRAIFSVPAGAKLLRFEQSKFYKANLERFVKEK
;
A
#
# COMPACT_ATOMS: atom_id res chain seq x y z
N MET A 1 23.30 -49.87 -44.96
CA MET A 1 23.49 -49.81 -43.49
C MET A 1 23.03 -48.44 -43.03
N HIS A 2 21.96 -48.39 -42.24
CA HIS A 2 21.42 -47.15 -41.67
C HIS A 2 22.39 -46.52 -40.67
N VAL A 3 22.62 -45.21 -40.77
CA VAL A 3 23.19 -44.43 -39.66
C VAL A 3 22.21 -43.33 -39.29
N ARG A 4 21.72 -43.44 -38.06
CA ARG A 4 20.76 -42.55 -37.40
C ARG A 4 21.39 -41.20 -37.09
N LEU A 5 20.60 -40.14 -37.22
CA LEU A 5 20.82 -38.81 -36.65
C LEU A 5 20.91 -38.88 -35.11
N PRO A 6 21.79 -38.11 -34.45
CA PRO A 6 21.59 -37.73 -33.05
C PRO A 6 21.07 -36.30 -32.97
N GLY A 7 19.74 -36.17 -33.07
CA GLY A 7 19.03 -35.00 -32.58
C GLY A 7 18.97 -35.03 -31.06
N MET A 8 19.98 -34.50 -30.37
CA MET A 8 19.96 -34.42 -28.89
C MET A 8 20.75 -33.26 -28.28
N PHE A 9 21.23 -32.30 -29.09
CA PHE A 9 22.00 -31.16 -28.58
C PHE A 9 21.23 -29.84 -28.52
N GLN A 10 20.04 -29.73 -29.13
CA GLN A 10 19.28 -28.48 -29.13
C GLN A 10 18.22 -28.34 -28.02
N ILE A 11 17.92 -29.40 -27.27
CA ILE A 11 16.85 -29.38 -26.26
C ILE A 11 17.31 -28.77 -24.92
N LYS A 12 18.62 -28.78 -24.61
CA LYS A 12 19.13 -28.32 -23.30
C LYS A 12 19.27 -26.80 -23.17
N PHE A 13 19.47 -26.07 -24.27
CA PHE A 13 19.62 -24.60 -24.25
C PHE A 13 18.28 -23.85 -24.19
N ILE A 14 17.21 -24.45 -24.73
CA ILE A 14 15.86 -23.88 -24.67
C ILE A 14 15.33 -23.86 -23.22
N SER A 15 15.67 -24.87 -22.42
CA SER A 15 15.22 -24.97 -21.02
C SER A 15 15.85 -23.93 -20.08
N ILE A 16 17.09 -23.51 -20.31
CA ILE A 16 17.77 -22.49 -19.48
C ILE A 16 17.26 -21.08 -19.81
N PHE A 17 16.97 -20.80 -21.08
CA PHE A 17 16.41 -19.52 -21.52
C PHE A 17 14.96 -19.33 -21.05
N LEU A 18 14.16 -20.41 -21.01
CA LEU A 18 12.81 -20.40 -20.40
C LEU A 18 12.84 -20.22 -18.88
N LEU A 19 13.85 -20.76 -18.18
CA LEU A 19 13.99 -20.57 -16.73
C LEU A 19 14.30 -19.10 -16.36
N PHE A 20 15.10 -18.40 -17.17
CA PHE A 20 15.38 -16.97 -16.99
C PHE A 20 14.16 -16.09 -17.30
N LEU A 21 13.32 -16.48 -18.27
CA LEU A 21 12.04 -15.80 -18.57
C LEU A 21 10.99 -15.99 -17.46
N PHE A 22 11.05 -17.09 -16.69
CA PHE A 22 10.18 -17.28 -15.53
C PHE A 22 10.61 -16.46 -14.30
N MET A 23 11.91 -16.14 -14.16
CA MET A 23 12.42 -15.29 -13.08
C MET A 23 12.20 -13.78 -13.34
N SER A 24 11.99 -13.37 -14.60
CA SER A 24 11.70 -11.96 -14.93
C SER A 24 10.27 -11.52 -14.64
N GLN A 25 9.40 -12.40 -14.14
CA GLN A 25 8.02 -12.07 -13.76
C GLN A 25 7.83 -11.76 -12.27
N CYS A 26 8.89 -11.79 -11.46
CA CYS A 26 8.88 -11.07 -10.19
C CYS A 26 8.98 -9.56 -10.45
N ARG A 27 7.88 -8.94 -10.90
CA ARG A 27 7.73 -7.47 -10.85
C ARG A 27 7.74 -7.08 -9.37
N SER A 28 8.93 -6.78 -8.87
CA SER A 28 9.12 -6.06 -7.61
C SER A 28 8.31 -4.76 -7.67
N LEU A 29 7.59 -4.43 -6.59
CA LEU A 29 7.00 -3.10 -6.34
C LEU A 29 8.11 -2.09 -6.06
N GLU A 30 9.02 -1.95 -7.01
CA GLU A 30 10.16 -1.05 -6.91
C GLU A 30 9.70 0.35 -7.29
N THR A 31 9.82 1.26 -6.33
CA THR A 31 9.63 2.68 -6.55
C THR A 31 10.80 3.26 -7.35
N LYS A 32 10.51 4.32 -8.08
CA LYS A 32 11.39 5.02 -9.00
C LYS A 32 11.17 6.52 -8.82
N ASP A 33 12.05 7.30 -9.43
CA ASP A 33 11.84 8.74 -9.51
C ASP A 33 10.48 9.08 -10.15
N PRO A 34 9.78 10.11 -9.66
CA PRO A 34 10.16 10.95 -8.51
C PRO A 34 9.98 10.28 -7.14
N PHE A 35 11.01 10.41 -6.31
CA PHE A 35 10.92 10.11 -4.87
C PHE A 35 10.47 11.33 -4.08
N PHE A 36 9.82 11.09 -2.95
CA PHE A 36 9.39 12.10 -2.01
C PHE A 36 9.92 11.78 -0.62
N ASN A 37 10.43 12.80 0.06
CA ASN A 37 10.78 12.73 1.47
C ASN A 37 9.70 13.43 2.30
N SER A 38 9.82 13.32 3.62
CA SER A 38 9.00 14.10 4.54
C SER A 38 9.88 14.91 5.48
N PRO A 39 10.00 16.24 5.27
CA PRO A 39 10.81 17.10 6.14
C PRO A 39 10.22 17.25 7.55
N SER A 40 8.93 16.96 7.71
CA SER A 40 8.23 17.04 8.98
C SER A 40 7.18 15.94 9.07
N GLN A 41 7.35 15.05 10.05
CA GLN A 41 6.42 13.98 10.40
C GLN A 41 5.96 14.18 11.84
N GLU A 42 4.65 14.26 12.05
CA GLU A 42 4.02 14.47 13.35
C GLU A 42 3.22 13.22 13.73
N ASN A 43 3.52 12.67 14.91
CA ASN A 43 2.79 11.53 15.48
C ASN A 43 1.79 12.05 16.51
N LEU A 44 0.51 11.79 16.27
CA LEU A 44 -0.61 12.33 17.04
C LEU A 44 -1.22 11.32 18.01
N SER A 45 -0.87 10.03 17.86
CA SER A 45 -1.36 8.95 18.70
C SER A 45 -0.39 8.62 19.83
N ALA A 46 -0.92 8.30 21.00
CA ALA A 46 -0.15 7.70 22.10
C ALA A 46 0.08 6.19 21.90
N ASP A 47 -0.70 5.56 21.02
CA ASP A 47 -0.72 4.10 20.85
C ASP A 47 0.14 3.63 19.69
N PHE A 48 0.28 4.46 18.66
CA PHE A 48 1.05 4.16 17.46
C PHE A 48 2.03 5.29 17.16
N LYS A 49 3.24 4.89 16.76
CA LYS A 49 4.18 5.76 16.06
C LYS A 49 4.30 5.29 14.61
N ILE A 50 3.98 6.16 13.68
CA ILE A 50 4.04 5.93 12.23
C ILE A 50 5.18 6.80 11.67
N ASN A 51 5.97 6.21 10.78
CA ASN A 51 6.99 6.94 10.03
C ASN A 51 6.87 6.58 8.55
N LEU A 52 6.78 7.58 7.66
CA LEU A 52 6.99 7.37 6.24
C LEU A 52 8.47 7.07 6.01
N VAL A 53 8.74 5.87 5.48
CA VAL A 53 10.09 5.41 5.15
C VAL A 53 10.41 5.75 3.70
N GLU A 54 9.44 5.56 2.82
CA GLU A 54 9.62 5.74 1.38
C GLU A 54 8.31 6.12 0.73
N LEU A 55 8.36 7.07 -0.19
CA LEU A 55 7.30 7.34 -1.15
C LEU A 55 7.95 7.58 -2.52
N GLY A 56 7.51 6.83 -3.52
CA GLY A 56 8.00 7.03 -4.87
C GLY A 56 7.01 6.60 -5.94
N PHE A 57 7.26 7.07 -7.15
CA PHE A 57 6.51 6.66 -8.32
C PHE A 57 6.77 5.19 -8.61
N TYR A 58 5.74 4.43 -8.95
CA TYR A 58 5.87 3.02 -9.27
C TYR A 58 5.68 2.76 -10.77
N ARG A 59 4.53 3.17 -11.31
CA ARG A 59 4.22 3.05 -12.74
C ARG A 59 3.07 3.97 -13.14
N LYS A 60 2.91 4.17 -14.45
CA LYS A 60 1.69 4.76 -14.99
C LYS A 60 0.50 3.82 -14.80
N VAL A 61 -0.64 4.43 -14.59
CA VAL A 61 -1.95 3.80 -14.59
C VAL A 61 -2.30 3.38 -16.02
N GLY A 62 -2.75 2.13 -16.20
CA GLY A 62 -3.14 1.59 -17.51
C GLY A 62 -4.46 2.20 -18.02
N ALA A 63 -4.77 1.99 -19.31
CA ALA A 63 -6.07 2.41 -19.87
C ALA A 63 -7.21 1.79 -19.04
N ASP A 64 -8.22 2.59 -18.71
CA ASP A 64 -9.41 2.27 -17.88
C ASP A 64 -9.34 2.57 -16.37
N TRP A 65 -8.28 3.23 -15.88
CA TRP A 65 -8.18 3.57 -14.46
C TRP A 65 -8.24 5.07 -14.17
N TRP A 66 -8.63 5.38 -12.94
CA TRP A 66 -9.13 6.71 -12.55
C TRP A 66 -8.05 7.78 -12.35
N GLY A 67 -6.76 7.45 -12.34
CA GLY A 67 -5.64 8.41 -12.22
C GLY A 67 -4.62 8.28 -13.34
N GLU A 68 -3.51 9.02 -13.27
CA GLU A 68 -2.40 8.91 -14.23
C GLU A 68 -1.25 8.04 -13.71
N ASP A 69 -0.92 8.18 -12.42
CA ASP A 69 0.27 7.58 -11.84
C ASP A 69 -0.06 6.78 -10.58
N PHE A 70 0.64 5.66 -10.41
CA PHE A 70 0.70 4.93 -9.16
C PHE A 70 1.90 5.36 -8.34
N TYR A 71 1.67 5.64 -7.06
CA TYR A 71 2.68 5.87 -6.06
C TYR A 71 2.59 4.81 -4.97
N VAL A 72 3.74 4.34 -4.50
CA VAL A 72 3.82 3.41 -3.38
C VAL A 72 4.46 4.12 -2.20
N ALA A 73 3.78 4.04 -1.06
CA ALA A 73 4.21 4.58 0.22
C ALA A 73 4.45 3.44 1.21
N ASN A 74 5.66 3.34 1.74
CA ASN A 74 6.00 2.39 2.80
C ASN A 74 6.12 3.14 4.13
N PHE A 75 5.41 2.65 5.14
CA PHE A 75 5.38 3.16 6.50
C PHE A 75 5.95 2.13 7.46
N GLU A 76 6.79 2.58 8.39
CA GLU A 76 7.10 1.82 9.61
C GLU A 76 6.08 2.21 10.68
N VAL A 77 5.38 1.21 11.23
CA VAL A 77 4.42 1.40 12.31
C VAL A 77 4.93 0.69 13.55
N THR A 78 5.03 1.43 14.65
CA THR A 78 5.40 0.93 15.98
C THR A 78 4.18 0.98 16.88
N ASN A 79 3.81 -0.15 17.46
CA ASN A 79 2.74 -0.24 18.45
C ASN A 79 3.33 -0.02 19.85
N LEU A 80 2.96 1.08 20.48
CA LEU A 80 3.45 1.51 21.80
C LEU A 80 2.61 0.94 22.95
N SER A 81 1.49 0.29 22.65
CA SER A 81 0.59 -0.27 23.66
C SER A 81 1.11 -1.59 24.23
N LYS A 82 0.51 -2.01 25.36
CA LYS A 82 0.82 -3.29 26.01
C LYS A 82 0.19 -4.52 25.33
N ASN A 83 -0.70 -4.30 24.37
CA ASN A 83 -1.46 -5.33 23.66
C ASN A 83 -1.00 -5.41 22.20
N PHE A 84 -1.20 -6.57 21.56
CA PHE A 84 -1.13 -6.67 20.11
C PHE A 84 -2.27 -5.85 19.51
N ARG A 85 -1.98 -5.07 18.48
CA ARG A 85 -2.99 -4.22 17.82
C ARG A 85 -2.99 -4.48 16.34
N PHE A 86 -4.15 -4.43 15.72
CA PHE A 86 -4.30 -4.55 14.29
C PHE A 86 -4.22 -3.16 13.67
N PHE A 87 -3.32 -2.94 12.73
CA PHE A 87 -3.18 -1.66 12.05
C PHE A 87 -3.78 -1.78 10.65
N ASN A 88 -4.99 -1.26 10.50
CA ASN A 88 -5.64 -1.09 9.20
C ASN A 88 -5.34 0.31 8.66
N ILE A 89 -5.14 0.44 7.35
CA ILE A 89 -4.97 1.74 6.70
C ILE A 89 -6.13 2.10 5.78
N CYS A 90 -7.01 1.15 5.53
CA CYS A 90 -8.27 1.35 4.83
C CYS A 90 -9.35 1.76 5.85
N ASP A 91 -10.25 2.68 5.48
CA ASP A 91 -11.42 3.12 6.27
C ASP A 91 -12.53 2.06 6.35
N GLU A 92 -12.16 0.79 6.56
CA GLU A 92 -13.08 -0.33 6.59
C GLU A 92 -13.00 -1.05 7.93
N LYS A 93 -14.16 -1.19 8.56
CA LYS A 93 -14.35 -2.05 9.73
C LYS A 93 -14.25 -3.51 9.28
N LEU A 94 -13.37 -4.28 9.90
CA LEU A 94 -13.30 -5.72 9.64
C LEU A 94 -14.39 -6.45 10.45
N PRO A 95 -15.14 -7.39 9.84
CA PRO A 95 -16.15 -8.16 10.54
C PRO A 95 -15.54 -9.00 11.65
N GLU A 96 -16.16 -9.02 12.83
CA GLU A 96 -15.66 -9.74 14.01
C GLU A 96 -15.33 -11.21 13.75
N SER A 97 -16.08 -11.88 12.88
CA SER A 97 -15.84 -13.27 12.49
C SER A 97 -14.45 -13.52 11.90
N TYR A 98 -13.78 -12.48 11.38
CA TYR A 98 -12.43 -12.58 10.81
C TYR A 98 -11.32 -12.36 11.85
N PHE A 99 -11.65 -11.91 13.06
CA PHE A 99 -10.68 -11.52 14.09
C PHE A 99 -9.76 -12.68 14.48
N GLU A 100 -10.34 -13.80 14.93
CA GLU A 100 -9.56 -14.94 15.37
C GLU A 100 -8.73 -15.54 14.24
N TYR A 101 -9.32 -15.63 13.05
CA TYR A 101 -8.62 -16.13 11.87
C TYR A 101 -7.39 -15.28 11.57
N SER A 102 -7.55 -13.95 11.51
CA SER A 102 -6.45 -13.00 11.26
C SER A 102 -5.37 -13.09 12.35
N ALA A 103 -5.76 -13.12 13.63
CA ALA A 103 -4.82 -13.24 14.74
C ALA A 103 -4.02 -14.55 14.69
N ARG A 104 -4.70 -15.69 14.50
CA ARG A 104 -4.06 -17.02 14.41
C ARG A 104 -3.14 -17.17 13.21
N LYS A 105 -3.47 -16.53 12.08
CA LYS A 105 -2.66 -16.57 10.85
C LYS A 105 -1.53 -15.54 10.81
N SER A 106 -1.52 -14.59 11.73
CA SER A 106 -0.43 -13.64 11.84
C SER A 106 0.88 -14.27 12.34
N ASN A 107 1.97 -13.52 12.25
CA ASN A 107 3.25 -13.88 12.88
C ASN A 107 3.17 -14.03 14.40
N PHE A 108 2.04 -13.62 15.02
CA PHE A 108 1.79 -13.71 16.46
C PHE A 108 0.76 -14.78 16.83
N GLY A 109 0.37 -15.67 15.90
CA GLY A 109 -0.66 -16.69 16.13
C GLY A 109 -0.46 -17.54 17.39
N ARG A 110 0.79 -17.93 17.70
CA ARG A 110 1.12 -18.68 18.93
C ARG A 110 0.83 -17.89 20.22
N HIS A 111 1.00 -16.57 20.19
CA HIS A 111 0.63 -15.71 21.32
C HIS A 111 -0.88 -15.61 21.46
N PHE A 112 -1.62 -15.63 20.35
CA PHE A 112 -3.08 -15.65 20.39
C PHE A 112 -3.62 -16.93 21.01
N GLU A 113 -3.06 -18.09 20.68
CA GLU A 113 -3.48 -19.38 21.24
C GLU A 113 -3.30 -19.47 22.77
N THR A 114 -2.28 -18.82 23.30
CA THR A 114 -1.95 -18.87 24.73
C THR A 114 -2.45 -17.67 25.52
N SER A 115 -2.78 -16.56 24.86
CA SER A 115 -3.15 -15.30 25.50
C SER A 115 -4.02 -14.42 24.58
N PRO A 116 -5.23 -14.87 24.20
CA PRO A 116 -6.08 -14.15 23.25
C PRO A 116 -6.51 -12.78 23.76
N ALA A 117 -6.66 -12.61 25.07
CA ALA A 117 -7.02 -11.33 25.70
C ALA A 117 -5.99 -10.20 25.49
N ARG A 118 -4.79 -10.52 24.99
CA ARG A 118 -3.75 -9.53 24.66
C ARG A 118 -3.90 -8.93 23.27
N PHE A 119 -4.86 -9.39 22.48
CA PHE A 119 -5.12 -8.89 21.13
C PHE A 119 -6.28 -7.90 21.18
N GLU A 120 -6.00 -6.65 20.82
CA GLU A 120 -6.99 -5.58 20.87
C GLU A 120 -8.04 -5.77 19.77
N LYS A 121 -9.30 -5.93 20.20
CA LYS A 121 -10.42 -6.18 19.30
C LYS A 121 -10.99 -4.90 18.73
N ALA A 122 -10.92 -3.79 19.48
CA ALA A 122 -11.47 -2.51 19.06
C ALA A 122 -10.90 -2.07 17.70
N ASP A 123 -9.59 -2.15 17.48
CA ASP A 123 -8.98 -1.73 16.21
C ASP A 123 -9.48 -2.53 15.01
N PHE A 124 -9.82 -3.80 15.25
CA PHE A 124 -10.34 -4.67 14.23
C PHE A 124 -11.79 -4.34 13.89
N VAL A 125 -12.63 -4.12 14.92
CA VAL A 125 -14.10 -3.97 14.77
C VAL A 125 -14.58 -2.52 14.72
N SER A 126 -13.74 -1.54 14.96
CA SER A 126 -14.11 -0.12 14.87
C SER A 126 -13.64 0.53 13.57
N GLY A 127 -12.74 -0.14 12.83
CA GLY A 127 -12.04 0.46 11.70
C GLY A 127 -11.02 1.49 12.18
N PHE A 128 -9.93 1.62 11.44
CA PHE A 128 -8.94 2.66 11.70
C PHE A 128 -9.17 3.80 10.69
N PRO A 129 -8.89 5.06 11.04
CA PRO A 129 -9.11 6.16 10.10
C PRO A 129 -8.29 5.96 8.81
N ASP A 130 -8.94 6.28 7.69
CA ASP A 130 -8.30 6.25 6.37
C ASP A 130 -6.98 7.03 6.35
N MET A 131 -5.97 6.45 5.72
CA MET A 131 -4.75 7.19 5.41
C MET A 131 -4.89 7.89 4.06
N LYS A 132 -4.85 9.22 4.07
CA LYS A 132 -5.04 10.05 2.88
C LYS A 132 -3.70 10.58 2.38
N LEU A 133 -3.39 10.34 1.12
CA LEU A 133 -2.40 11.13 0.39
C LEU A 133 -3.09 12.35 -0.20
N LEU A 134 -2.78 13.53 0.30
CA LEU A 134 -3.35 14.78 -0.19
C LEU A 134 -2.50 15.34 -1.31
N VAL A 135 -3.18 15.73 -2.38
CA VAL A 135 -2.58 16.21 -3.62
C VAL A 135 -3.26 17.51 -4.06
N GLU A 136 -2.48 18.41 -4.66
CA GLU A 136 -2.99 19.60 -5.32
C GLU A 136 -3.06 19.39 -6.83
N VAL A 137 -4.19 19.74 -7.44
CA VAL A 137 -4.38 19.68 -8.89
C VAL A 137 -4.71 21.08 -9.39
N SER A 138 -3.78 21.70 -10.12
CA SER A 138 -3.92 23.10 -10.55
C SER A 138 -5.01 23.29 -11.61
N ASP A 139 -5.20 22.32 -12.52
CA ASP A 139 -6.26 22.32 -13.51
C ASP A 139 -7.36 21.33 -13.09
N PRO A 140 -8.56 21.81 -12.69
CA PRO A 140 -9.67 20.95 -12.28
C PRO A 140 -10.11 19.93 -13.35
N ASN A 141 -9.84 20.18 -14.64
CA ASN A 141 -10.15 19.25 -15.71
C ASN A 141 -9.31 17.97 -15.68
N ASN A 142 -8.17 18.00 -14.98
CA ASN A 142 -7.30 16.83 -14.78
C ASN A 142 -7.76 15.93 -13.64
N VAL A 143 -8.76 16.36 -12.85
CA VAL A 143 -9.38 15.50 -11.85
C VAL A 143 -10.43 14.64 -12.53
N ALA A 144 -10.23 13.33 -12.52
CA ALA A 144 -11.22 12.42 -13.08
C ALA A 144 -12.55 12.53 -12.32
N ASN A 145 -13.65 12.68 -13.06
CA ASN A 145 -15.02 12.68 -12.52
C ASN A 145 -15.53 11.24 -12.22
N ALA A 146 -14.62 10.28 -12.13
CA ALA A 146 -14.97 8.90 -11.87
C ALA A 146 -15.56 8.74 -10.47
N MET A 147 -16.58 7.89 -10.39
CA MET A 147 -17.27 7.55 -9.15
C MET A 147 -17.13 6.06 -8.89
N TYR A 148 -16.96 5.68 -7.64
CA TYR A 148 -17.02 4.30 -7.19
C TYR A 148 -17.97 4.16 -6.01
N ALA A 149 -18.89 3.18 -6.10
CA ALA A 149 -19.94 2.98 -5.10
C ALA A 149 -20.70 4.27 -4.73
N GLY A 150 -20.93 5.16 -5.71
CA GLY A 150 -21.62 6.44 -5.51
C GLY A 150 -20.79 7.54 -4.85
N LYS A 151 -19.48 7.35 -4.66
CA LYS A 151 -18.55 8.36 -4.12
C LYS A 151 -17.48 8.76 -5.15
N PRO A 152 -16.98 10.01 -5.13
CA PRO A 152 -15.87 10.41 -5.98
C PRO A 152 -14.62 9.58 -5.68
N VAL A 153 -13.92 9.15 -6.73
CA VAL A 153 -12.66 8.43 -6.58
C VAL A 153 -11.58 9.33 -5.97
N PHE A 154 -11.57 10.62 -6.36
CA PHE A 154 -10.72 11.66 -5.77
C PHE A 154 -11.60 12.67 -5.04
N PRO A 155 -11.92 12.45 -3.76
CA PRO A 155 -12.77 13.37 -3.04
C PRO A 155 -12.04 14.71 -2.84
N LYS A 156 -12.74 15.79 -3.16
CA LYS A 156 -12.27 17.15 -2.93
C LYS A 156 -12.23 17.45 -1.43
N VAL A 157 -11.11 17.96 -0.95
CA VAL A 157 -10.92 18.34 0.46
C VAL A 157 -11.17 19.83 0.66
N ASN A 158 -10.44 20.67 -0.09
CA ASN A 158 -10.61 22.13 -0.06
C ASN A 158 -9.91 22.77 -1.27
N GLY A 159 -10.46 23.85 -1.85
CA GLY A 159 -9.79 24.59 -2.93
C GLY A 159 -9.42 23.71 -4.12
N ASN A 160 -8.13 23.54 -4.38
CA ASN A 160 -7.58 22.64 -5.42
C ASN A 160 -6.95 21.36 -4.83
N VAL A 161 -7.24 21.04 -3.56
CA VAL A 161 -6.71 19.89 -2.84
C VAL A 161 -7.71 18.74 -2.84
N TYR A 162 -7.23 17.57 -3.21
CA TYR A 162 -7.96 16.32 -3.33
C TYR A 162 -7.24 15.22 -2.54
N ALA A 163 -7.96 14.19 -2.12
CA ALA A 163 -7.32 12.96 -1.67
C ALA A 163 -7.07 12.05 -2.89
N ALA A 164 -5.85 11.52 -3.00
CA ALA A 164 -5.52 10.45 -3.93
C ALA A 164 -6.29 9.18 -3.55
N ALA A 165 -6.55 8.35 -4.55
CA ALA A 165 -7.33 7.13 -4.36
C ALA A 165 -6.41 6.02 -3.83
N MET A 166 -6.62 5.54 -2.60
CA MET A 166 -5.92 4.35 -2.11
C MET A 166 -6.47 3.10 -2.79
N THR A 167 -5.59 2.30 -3.35
CA THR A 167 -5.91 1.14 -4.19
C THR A 167 -5.51 -0.14 -3.49
N ALA A 168 -6.01 -1.28 -3.97
CA ALA A 168 -5.69 -2.60 -3.42
C ALA A 168 -6.00 -2.76 -1.92
N CYS A 169 -6.92 -1.94 -1.36
CA CYS A 169 -7.66 -2.29 -0.16
C CYS A 169 -8.67 -3.39 -0.51
N HIS A 170 -8.80 -4.41 0.33
CA HIS A 170 -9.54 -5.63 -0.02
C HIS A 170 -10.98 -5.41 -0.53
N TYR A 171 -11.68 -4.28 -0.25
CA TYR A 171 -13.06 -4.06 -0.73
C TYR A 171 -13.48 -2.61 -1.07
N GLY A 172 -12.56 -1.71 -1.45
CA GLY A 172 -12.90 -0.27 -1.58
C GLY A 172 -12.73 0.40 -2.95
N ILE A 173 -11.95 -0.18 -3.88
CA ILE A 173 -11.74 0.27 -5.26
C ILE A 173 -11.54 -1.02 -6.06
N PRO A 174 -12.21 -1.25 -7.20
CA PRO A 174 -12.13 -2.51 -7.90
C PRO A 174 -10.71 -2.70 -8.40
N MET A 175 -10.10 -3.79 -7.96
CA MET A 175 -9.02 -4.46 -8.68
C MET A 175 -9.58 -4.91 -10.04
N SER A 176 -9.54 -4.06 -11.07
CA SER A 176 -9.95 -4.45 -12.42
C SER A 176 -8.72 -4.76 -13.28
N ARG A 177 -8.74 -5.98 -13.85
CA ARG A 177 -7.95 -6.65 -14.91
C ARG A 177 -6.45 -6.40 -15.09
N ASP A 178 -5.95 -5.20 -14.82
CA ASP A 178 -4.55 -4.80 -14.93
C ASP A 178 -4.00 -4.41 -13.55
N THR A 179 -4.34 -5.25 -12.57
CA THR A 179 -4.01 -5.07 -11.16
C THR A 179 -2.53 -4.82 -11.02
N ASP A 180 -2.20 -3.79 -10.25
CA ASP A 180 -0.90 -3.80 -9.60
C ASP A 180 -0.65 -5.20 -9.02
N ALA A 181 0.53 -5.76 -9.26
CA ALA A 181 0.92 -7.02 -8.63
C ALA A 181 1.08 -6.85 -7.10
N GLY A 182 1.02 -5.62 -6.59
CA GLY A 182 1.06 -5.30 -5.17
C GLY A 182 -0.26 -5.11 -4.47
N GLU A 183 -0.26 -5.46 -3.20
CA GLU A 183 -1.36 -5.26 -2.27
C GLU A 183 -1.01 -4.13 -1.28
N THR A 184 -2.01 -3.30 -0.98
CA THR A 184 -1.97 -2.42 0.19
C THR A 184 -2.06 -3.30 1.43
N THR A 185 -1.10 -3.19 2.33
CA THR A 185 -0.96 -4.14 3.45
C THR A 185 -1.58 -3.61 4.73
N THR A 186 -2.08 -4.53 5.54
CA THR A 186 -2.67 -4.30 6.86
C THR A 186 -2.33 -5.51 7.72
N GLY A 187 -2.24 -5.35 9.03
CA GLY A 187 -1.84 -6.49 9.86
C GLY A 187 -1.66 -6.23 11.34
N TRP A 188 -1.42 -7.32 12.06
CA TRP A 188 -1.09 -7.30 13.47
C TRP A 188 0.31 -6.74 13.70
N ILE A 189 0.44 -5.83 14.67
CA ILE A 189 1.70 -5.24 15.12
C ILE A 189 1.97 -5.70 16.56
N GLY A 190 3.20 -6.15 16.80
CA GLY A 190 3.65 -6.63 18.11
C GLY A 190 3.49 -5.57 19.20
N GLN A 191 3.14 -5.98 20.41
CA GLN A 191 3.03 -5.10 21.58
C GLN A 191 4.38 -4.55 22.06
N ASN A 192 4.35 -3.60 23.00
CA ASN A 192 5.50 -3.06 23.75
C ASN A 192 6.63 -2.54 22.85
N GLY A 193 6.30 -1.72 21.85
CA GLY A 193 7.27 -1.18 20.89
C GLY A 193 7.55 -2.11 19.70
N GLY A 194 6.70 -3.11 19.47
CA GLY A 194 6.80 -3.95 18.29
C GLY A 194 6.60 -3.14 17.01
N LYS A 195 7.35 -3.50 15.97
CA LYS A 195 7.37 -2.81 14.68
C LYS A 195 6.80 -3.68 13.57
N GLY A 196 6.16 -3.05 12.60
CA GLY A 196 5.78 -3.66 11.33
C GLY A 196 5.87 -2.65 10.20
N THR A 197 5.92 -3.15 8.97
CA THR A 197 5.91 -2.32 7.77
C THR A 197 4.55 -2.43 7.10
N ILE A 198 3.99 -1.28 6.76
CA ILE A 198 2.71 -1.14 6.07
C ILE A 198 2.97 -0.44 4.75
N ARG A 199 2.31 -0.92 3.69
CA ARG A 199 2.43 -0.40 2.34
C ARG A 199 1.06 0.11 1.90
N ALA A 200 1.02 1.33 1.41
CA ALA A 200 -0.15 1.92 0.78
C ALA A 200 0.16 2.26 -0.68
N ILE A 201 -0.75 1.91 -1.57
CA ILE A 201 -0.63 2.15 -3.00
C ILE A 201 -1.69 3.16 -3.40
N PHE A 202 -1.28 4.28 -3.99
CA PHE A 202 -2.17 5.37 -4.36
C PHE A 202 -2.18 5.56 -5.88
N SER A 203 -3.38 5.66 -6.45
CA SER A 203 -3.59 6.24 -7.77
C SER A 203 -3.72 7.76 -7.60
N VAL A 204 -3.00 8.52 -8.42
CA VAL A 204 -2.87 9.96 -8.33
C VAL A 204 -3.38 10.63 -9.61
N PRO A 205 -4.18 11.71 -9.54
CA PRO A 205 -4.66 12.45 -10.72
C PRO A 205 -3.51 13.01 -11.57
N ALA A 206 -3.81 13.26 -12.85
CA ALA A 206 -2.85 13.82 -13.78
C ALA A 206 -2.35 15.21 -13.33
N GLY A 207 -1.04 15.43 -13.43
CA GLY A 207 -0.41 16.71 -13.07
C GLY A 207 -0.53 17.10 -11.59
N ALA A 208 -0.86 16.16 -10.70
CA ALA A 208 -1.03 16.45 -9.29
C ALA A 208 0.32 16.64 -8.57
N LYS A 209 0.38 17.61 -7.65
CA LYS A 209 1.50 17.80 -6.72
C LYS A 209 1.18 17.11 -5.40
N LEU A 210 2.02 16.18 -4.98
CA LEU A 210 1.88 15.51 -3.67
C LEU A 210 2.22 16.51 -2.56
N LEU A 211 1.31 16.65 -1.59
CA LEU A 211 1.42 17.66 -0.52
C LEU A 211 1.74 17.04 0.83
N ARG A 212 0.94 16.06 1.26
CA ARG A 212 1.06 15.48 2.61
C ARG A 212 0.32 14.16 2.75
N PHE A 213 0.75 13.33 3.69
CA PHE A 213 -0.07 12.27 4.26
C PHE A 213 -0.83 12.75 5.49
N GLU A 214 -2.07 12.32 5.63
CA GLU A 214 -2.85 12.49 6.85
C GLU A 214 -3.57 11.20 7.22
N GLN A 215 -3.40 10.79 8.48
CA GLN A 215 -4.23 9.78 9.10
C GLN A 215 -4.84 10.39 10.36
N SER A 216 -6.16 10.60 10.32
CA SER A 216 -6.87 11.42 11.31
C SER A 216 -6.58 10.93 12.73
N LYS A 217 -6.07 11.82 13.60
CA LYS A 217 -5.68 11.53 15.01
C LYS A 217 -4.44 10.65 15.21
N PHE A 218 -3.80 10.16 14.14
CA PHE A 218 -2.65 9.27 14.26
C PHE A 218 -1.37 9.87 13.70
N TYR A 219 -1.42 10.50 12.53
CA TYR A 219 -0.21 10.86 11.81
C TYR A 219 -0.43 11.97 10.79
N LYS A 220 0.57 12.83 10.63
CA LYS A 220 0.67 13.80 9.54
C LYS A 220 2.10 13.87 9.04
N ALA A 221 2.27 14.00 7.72
CA ALA A 221 3.59 14.17 7.13
C ALA A 221 3.53 15.02 5.89
N ASN A 222 4.22 16.17 5.90
CA ASN A 222 4.38 16.98 4.69
C ASN A 222 5.30 16.26 3.71
N LEU A 223 5.09 16.46 2.42
CA LEU A 223 5.85 15.81 1.36
C LEU A 223 6.58 16.87 0.53
N GLU A 224 7.86 16.60 0.28
CA GLU A 224 8.66 17.35 -0.65
C GLU A 224 9.32 16.39 -1.64
N ARG A 225 9.45 16.84 -2.89
CA ARG A 225 10.13 16.02 -3.90
C ARG A 225 11.61 15.96 -3.55
N PHE A 226 12.14 14.74 -3.47
CA PHE A 226 13.57 14.54 -3.34
C PHE A 226 14.26 14.95 -4.66
N VAL A 227 15.18 15.90 -4.58
CA VAL A 227 16.02 16.30 -5.69
C VAL A 227 17.44 15.90 -5.32
N LYS A 228 17.98 14.88 -6.01
CA LYS A 228 19.38 14.49 -5.82
C LYS A 228 20.27 15.65 -6.24
N GLU A 229 21.00 16.24 -5.30
CA GLU A 229 22.03 17.23 -5.63
C GLU A 229 23.08 16.56 -6.53
N LYS A 230 23.44 17.26 -7.62
CA LYS A 230 24.38 16.77 -8.64
C LYS A 230 25.83 16.91 -8.20
#